data_AF-A0A268EGM0-F1
#
_entry.id   AF-A0A268EGM0-F1
#
_cell.length_a   1.000
_cell.length_b   1.000
_cell.length_c   1.000
_cell.angle_alpha   90.00
_cell.angle_beta   90.00
_cell.angle_gamma   90.00
#
_symmetry.space_group_name_H-M   'P 1'
#
loop_
_entity.id
_entity.type
_entity.pdbx_description
1 polymer ?
#
loop_
_entity_poly.entity_id
_entity_poly.type
_entity_poly.pdbx_seq_one_letter_code
_entity_poly.pdbx_strand_id
1 'polypeptide(L)'
;MPSRNNKAWRTIVVSMTAVLTLSIFTACGKENNTEPEVDNSKVVVKYTGGEITEKEFELEQRIIALMSPAYAQFLEMDEFKEYLARQSVTYEYLFAKADDAAKEAAQKQVDDQIAQYKTGMGGESQFQSYLEQSNLTEEDLRNYMHRIMTVSEYEKNQVSDDEIKEYFEDNPTDFTRVTVRHVLIQFTDAEGNERTPQDALKLANEVKSKLEAGEDFAAIAKEYSEDPGSKETGGLYENRRAGDWVPEFKEKALSLELNTISDPVETSYGYHVMKVEARQEITYDTMPDEDKEDIRNELAAGKIDEFMQNELNDIIESMDLPKSENSGEQGGNQGTEGPEGQGDQGQPAEGTPEDTTDSNNGE
;
A
#
# COMPACT_ATOMS: atom_id res chain seq x y z
N MET A 1 10.23 14.12 23.83
CA MET A 1 9.02 13.38 23.44
C MET A 1 8.17 14.26 22.53
N PRO A 2 8.15 13.99 21.23
CA PRO A 2 7.05 14.40 20.37
C PRO A 2 6.32 13.18 19.80
N SER A 3 5.03 13.38 19.56
CA SER A 3 3.98 12.39 19.30
C SER A 3 4.13 11.62 17.99
N ARG A 4 4.10 10.28 18.06
CA ARG A 4 3.73 9.38 16.97
C ARG A 4 2.23 9.49 16.76
N ASN A 5 1.80 10.13 15.69
CA ASN A 5 0.59 9.80 14.94
C ASN A 5 0.68 10.48 13.57
N ASN A 6 0.16 9.78 12.56
CA ASN A 6 0.19 10.06 11.11
C ASN A 6 1.12 9.13 10.30
N LYS A 7 0.94 7.81 10.46
CA LYS A 7 1.37 6.80 9.47
C LYS A 7 0.11 6.08 8.99
N ALA A 8 -0.48 6.52 7.87
CA ALA A 8 -1.62 5.80 7.31
C ALA A 8 -1.73 5.83 5.78
N TRP A 9 -0.83 6.48 5.02
CA TRP A 9 -1.04 6.53 3.57
C TRP A 9 0.20 6.64 2.67
N ARG A 10 1.39 6.35 3.20
CA ARG A 10 2.64 6.48 2.45
C ARG A 10 3.04 5.12 1.89
N THR A 11 2.73 4.87 0.63
CA THR A 11 3.41 3.80 -0.10
C THR A 11 3.38 4.09 -1.60
N ILE A 12 4.59 3.99 -2.20
CA ILE A 12 4.91 3.76 -3.62
C ILE A 12 5.31 5.01 -4.42
N VAL A 13 6.62 5.14 -4.71
CA VAL A 13 7.22 6.08 -5.68
C VAL A 13 8.22 5.34 -6.56
N VAL A 14 8.09 5.39 -7.92
CA VAL A 14 9.02 4.94 -9.01
C VAL A 14 8.81 5.61 -10.42
N SER A 15 9.83 6.24 -11.09
CA SER A 15 9.95 6.63 -12.56
C SER A 15 11.15 7.51 -13.16
N MET A 16 12.13 6.92 -13.90
CA MET A 16 13.52 7.22 -14.41
C MET A 16 13.91 7.86 -15.84
N THR A 17 14.78 8.91 -16.00
CA THR A 17 15.10 9.74 -17.22
C THR A 17 16.53 9.53 -17.68
N ALA A 18 16.66 9.20 -18.95
CA ALA A 18 17.81 9.61 -19.73
C ALA A 18 17.52 10.94 -20.41
N VAL A 19 18.44 11.90 -20.32
CA VAL A 19 18.51 13.00 -21.28
C VAL A 19 19.34 12.59 -22.48
N LEU A 20 18.68 12.60 -23.63
CA LEU A 20 19.28 12.50 -24.95
C LEU A 20 18.92 13.77 -25.75
N THR A 21 19.57 14.90 -25.47
CA THR A 21 19.54 16.04 -26.40
C THR A 21 20.56 15.80 -27.52
N LEU A 22 20.17 15.06 -28.55
CA LEU A 22 20.69 15.21 -29.90
C LEU A 22 19.70 14.61 -30.89
N SER A 23 19.07 15.49 -31.66
CA SER A 23 18.34 15.16 -32.88
C SER A 23 19.23 14.31 -33.81
N ILE A 24 18.61 13.30 -34.43
CA ILE A 24 19.11 12.39 -35.49
C ILE A 24 19.69 11.06 -34.98
N PHE A 25 18.82 10.05 -34.83
CA PHE A 25 19.22 8.64 -34.98
C PHE A 25 18.93 8.19 -36.41
N THR A 26 19.98 8.01 -37.20
CA THR A 26 19.92 7.27 -38.46
C THR A 26 19.89 5.77 -38.13
N ALA A 27 18.70 5.21 -37.92
CA ALA A 27 18.52 3.77 -37.83
C ALA A 27 18.51 3.17 -39.25
N CYS A 28 19.62 2.56 -39.66
CA CYS A 28 19.61 1.67 -40.82
C CYS A 28 19.01 0.32 -40.42
N GLY A 29 17.76 0.07 -40.80
CA GLY A 29 17.22 -1.29 -40.79
C GLY A 29 15.70 -1.41 -40.75
N LYS A 30 15.10 -1.54 -41.94
CA LYS A 30 13.68 -1.77 -42.26
C LYS A 30 12.72 -0.57 -42.12
N GLU A 31 12.26 -0.15 -43.28
CA GLU A 31 11.33 0.95 -43.55
C GLU A 31 10.02 0.84 -42.76
N ASN A 32 9.91 1.59 -41.68
CA ASN A 32 8.69 2.25 -41.23
C ASN A 32 9.10 3.66 -40.80
N ASN A 33 9.16 4.56 -41.78
CA ASN A 33 9.50 5.98 -41.60
C ASN A 33 8.39 6.66 -40.79
N THR A 34 8.59 6.75 -39.48
CA THR A 34 7.89 7.71 -38.63
C THR A 34 9.01 8.42 -37.90
N GLU A 35 9.30 9.67 -38.28
CA GLU A 35 10.18 10.54 -37.49
C GLU A 35 9.63 10.57 -36.06
N PRO A 36 10.49 10.57 -35.02
CA PRO A 36 10.01 10.70 -33.64
C PRO A 36 9.19 12.00 -33.56
N GLU A 37 7.95 11.87 -33.11
CA GLU A 37 7.03 12.99 -32.93
C GLU A 37 7.69 13.96 -31.94
N VAL A 38 8.04 15.16 -32.40
CA VAL A 38 8.57 16.20 -31.51
C VAL A 38 7.45 16.62 -30.59
N ASP A 39 7.55 16.26 -29.31
CA ASP A 39 6.62 16.73 -28.30
C ASP A 39 6.78 18.25 -28.14
N ASN A 40 5.70 18.98 -28.42
CA ASN A 40 5.62 20.44 -28.26
C ASN A 40 4.63 20.82 -27.14
N SER A 41 4.25 19.87 -26.28
CA SER A 41 3.39 20.13 -25.14
C SER A 41 4.08 21.01 -24.10
N LYS A 42 3.29 21.58 -23.20
CA LYS A 42 3.77 22.49 -22.16
C LYS A 42 4.72 21.74 -21.22
N VAL A 43 5.85 22.34 -20.87
CA VAL A 43 6.69 21.83 -19.79
C VAL A 43 6.01 22.08 -18.45
N VAL A 44 5.74 21.02 -17.69
CA VAL A 44 5.06 21.08 -16.38
C VAL A 44 6.02 20.92 -15.21
N VAL A 45 7.19 20.32 -15.42
CA VAL A 45 8.29 20.31 -14.43
C VAL A 45 9.62 20.57 -15.13
N LYS A 46 10.44 21.45 -14.56
CA LYS A 46 11.85 21.59 -14.91
C LYS A 46 12.69 21.20 -13.71
N TYR A 47 13.76 20.47 -13.96
CA TYR A 47 14.67 20.03 -12.93
C TYR A 47 16.10 20.00 -13.47
N THR A 48 17.06 19.92 -12.56
CA THR A 48 18.48 19.87 -12.93
C THR A 48 18.72 18.64 -13.79
N GLY A 49 19.01 18.88 -15.07
CA GLY A 49 19.31 17.82 -16.03
C GLY A 49 18.11 17.30 -16.78
N GLY A 50 16.93 17.95 -16.78
CA GLY A 50 15.83 17.57 -17.65
C GLY A 50 14.53 18.37 -17.47
N GLU A 51 13.50 17.97 -18.19
CA GLU A 51 12.14 18.50 -18.06
C GLU A 51 11.12 17.36 -18.19
N ILE A 52 9.92 17.57 -17.67
CA ILE A 52 8.75 16.70 -17.86
C ILE A 52 7.69 17.54 -18.55
N THR A 53 7.20 17.06 -19.68
CA THR A 53 6.12 17.69 -20.42
C THR A 53 4.75 17.26 -19.90
N GLU A 54 3.72 18.03 -20.23
CA GLU A 54 2.33 17.72 -19.91
C GLU A 54 1.92 16.36 -20.51
N LYS A 55 2.34 16.07 -21.74
CA LYS A 55 2.06 14.79 -22.42
C LYS A 55 2.72 13.61 -21.69
N GLU A 56 3.97 13.78 -21.24
CA GLU A 56 4.70 12.76 -20.47
C GLU A 56 4.05 12.52 -19.10
N PHE A 57 3.66 13.59 -18.42
CA PHE A 57 3.00 13.50 -17.12
C PHE A 57 1.63 12.82 -17.22
N GLU A 58 0.81 13.20 -18.21
CA GLU A 58 -0.48 12.54 -18.47
C GLU A 58 -0.32 11.08 -18.88
N LEU A 59 0.73 10.74 -19.64
CA LEU A 59 1.06 9.37 -20.00
C LEU A 59 1.33 8.54 -18.75
N GLU A 60 2.15 9.05 -17.83
CA GLU A 60 2.45 8.37 -16.56
C GLU A 60 1.20 8.19 -15.71
N GLN A 61 0.31 9.19 -15.63
CA GLN A 61 -0.97 9.06 -14.93
C GLN A 61 -1.84 7.94 -15.52
N ARG A 62 -1.91 7.81 -16.85
CA ARG A 62 -2.63 6.70 -17.50
C ARG A 62 -2.01 5.34 -17.19
N ILE A 63 -0.68 5.25 -17.16
CA ILE A 63 0.02 4.01 -16.80
C ILE A 63 -0.25 3.65 -15.33
N ILE A 64 -0.21 4.61 -14.40
CA ILE A 64 -0.52 4.38 -12.99
C ILE A 64 -1.98 3.93 -12.82
N ALA A 65 -2.93 4.56 -13.52
CA ALA A 65 -4.33 4.15 -13.50
C ALA A 65 -4.51 2.70 -14.00
N LEU A 66 -3.76 2.30 -15.04
CA LEU A 66 -3.77 0.94 -15.57
C LEU A 66 -3.21 -0.06 -14.56
N MET A 67 -2.04 0.24 -13.99
CA MET A 67 -1.34 -0.68 -13.09
C MET A 67 -1.98 -0.74 -11.70
N SER A 68 -2.66 0.32 -11.27
CA SER A 68 -3.26 0.43 -9.94
C SER A 68 -4.57 1.22 -10.01
N PRO A 69 -5.67 0.57 -10.43
CA PRO A 69 -6.98 1.22 -10.60
C PRO A 69 -7.51 1.91 -9.34
N ALA A 70 -7.09 1.45 -8.15
CA ALA A 70 -7.43 2.07 -6.87
C ALA A 70 -6.97 3.53 -6.77
N TYR A 71 -5.94 3.92 -7.52
CA TYR A 71 -5.42 5.28 -7.52
C TYR A 71 -6.13 6.24 -8.49
N ALA A 72 -7.01 5.73 -9.36
CA ALA A 72 -7.66 6.55 -10.39
C ALA A 72 -8.42 7.76 -9.81
N GLN A 73 -9.06 7.59 -8.64
CA GLN A 73 -9.78 8.67 -7.96
C GLN A 73 -8.87 9.77 -7.38
N PHE A 74 -7.60 9.45 -7.09
CA PHE A 74 -6.65 10.40 -6.52
C PHE A 74 -5.88 11.17 -7.59
N LEU A 75 -5.84 10.68 -8.84
CA LEU A 75 -5.14 11.33 -9.96
C LEU A 75 -5.59 12.78 -10.22
N GLU A 76 -6.80 13.13 -9.81
CA GLU A 76 -7.33 14.50 -9.91
C GLU A 76 -7.04 15.38 -8.69
N MET A 77 -6.45 14.86 -7.62
CA MET A 77 -6.10 15.67 -6.45
C MET A 77 -4.78 16.42 -6.69
N ASP A 78 -4.77 17.73 -6.44
CA ASP A 78 -3.58 18.58 -6.63
C ASP A 78 -2.36 18.04 -5.86
N GLU A 79 -2.55 17.60 -4.62
CA GLU A 79 -1.47 17.04 -3.79
C GLU A 79 -0.93 15.73 -4.34
N PHE A 80 -1.79 14.91 -4.96
CA PHE A 80 -1.36 13.65 -5.58
C PHE A 80 -0.67 13.90 -6.92
N LYS A 81 -1.13 14.89 -7.71
CA LYS A 81 -0.42 15.34 -8.91
C LYS A 81 0.98 15.83 -8.57
N GLU A 82 1.12 16.63 -7.51
CA GLU A 82 2.43 17.07 -7.02
C GLU A 82 3.30 15.89 -6.60
N TYR A 83 2.75 14.93 -5.85
CA TYR A 83 3.46 13.72 -5.47
C TYR A 83 3.95 12.92 -6.70
N LEU A 84 3.09 12.69 -7.68
CA LEU A 84 3.46 11.98 -8.91
C LEU A 84 4.52 12.75 -9.70
N ALA A 85 4.42 14.07 -9.79
CA ALA A 85 5.42 14.87 -10.48
C ALA A 85 6.80 14.78 -9.79
N ARG A 86 6.83 14.77 -8.46
CA ARG A 86 8.04 14.57 -7.67
C ARG A 86 8.59 13.15 -7.84
N GLN A 87 7.72 12.16 -7.91
CA GLN A 87 8.06 10.77 -8.20
C GLN A 87 8.71 10.63 -9.57
N SER A 88 8.07 11.19 -10.61
CA SER A 88 8.63 11.31 -11.94
C SER A 88 10.00 11.95 -11.87
N VAL A 89 10.16 13.18 -11.37
CA VAL A 89 11.50 13.79 -11.33
C VAL A 89 12.53 12.94 -10.56
N THR A 90 12.13 12.36 -9.43
CA THR A 90 13.03 11.60 -8.56
C THR A 90 13.75 10.53 -9.32
N TYR A 91 12.93 9.66 -9.88
CA TYR A 91 13.51 8.56 -10.55
C TYR A 91 14.11 9.08 -11.83
N GLU A 92 13.46 10.05 -12.50
CA GLU A 92 13.85 10.57 -13.80
C GLU A 92 15.37 10.86 -13.69
N TYR A 93 15.69 11.71 -12.75
CA TYR A 93 17.04 12.06 -12.38
C TYR A 93 17.98 10.87 -12.02
N LEU A 94 17.49 9.86 -11.29
CA LEU A 94 18.31 8.70 -10.92
C LEU A 94 18.59 7.73 -12.10
N PHE A 95 17.80 7.68 -13.18
CA PHE A 95 18.11 6.86 -14.38
C PHE A 95 19.30 7.36 -15.13
N ALA A 96 19.40 8.68 -15.21
CA ALA A 96 20.53 9.33 -15.83
C ALA A 96 21.82 8.91 -15.13
N LYS A 97 21.75 8.59 -13.84
CA LYS A 97 22.88 8.17 -13.00
C LYS A 97 23.16 6.67 -13.01
N ALA A 98 22.15 5.85 -13.25
CA ALA A 98 22.33 4.40 -13.22
C ALA A 98 23.28 3.90 -14.31
N ASP A 99 24.11 2.94 -13.92
CA ASP A 99 25.04 2.27 -14.81
C ASP A 99 24.34 1.30 -15.77
N ASP A 100 25.09 0.86 -16.79
CA ASP A 100 24.58 -0.03 -17.82
C ASP A 100 24.22 -1.42 -17.26
N ALA A 101 24.88 -1.86 -16.19
CA ALA A 101 24.58 -3.16 -15.58
C ALA A 101 23.20 -3.18 -14.94
N ALA A 102 22.81 -2.11 -14.22
CA ALA A 102 21.46 -1.95 -13.69
C ALA A 102 20.41 -1.90 -14.81
N LYS A 103 20.70 -1.17 -15.91
CA LYS A 103 19.80 -1.06 -17.07
C LYS A 103 19.57 -2.39 -17.76
N GLU A 104 20.62 -3.18 -17.96
CA GLU A 104 20.54 -4.50 -18.57
C GLU A 104 19.78 -5.50 -17.67
N ALA A 105 20.06 -5.49 -16.36
CA ALA A 105 19.37 -6.35 -15.39
C ALA A 105 17.87 -6.03 -15.33
N ALA A 106 17.51 -4.74 -15.29
CA ALA A 106 16.12 -4.30 -15.30
C ALA A 106 15.37 -4.70 -16.58
N GLN A 107 16.03 -4.65 -17.76
CA GLN A 107 15.39 -5.04 -19.02
C GLN A 107 14.88 -6.49 -18.99
N LYS A 108 15.65 -7.40 -18.37
CA LYS A 108 15.22 -8.79 -18.18
C LYS A 108 14.01 -8.89 -17.24
N GLN A 109 13.99 -8.10 -16.17
CA GLN A 109 12.87 -8.07 -15.22
C GLN A 109 11.58 -7.54 -15.88
N VAL A 110 11.68 -6.55 -16.76
CA VAL A 110 10.54 -6.02 -17.52
C VAL A 110 9.89 -7.10 -18.38
N ASP A 111 10.69 -7.90 -19.09
CA ASP A 111 10.16 -8.97 -19.95
C ASP A 111 9.38 -10.01 -19.12
N ASP A 112 9.96 -10.42 -17.98
CA ASP A 112 9.34 -11.35 -17.06
C ASP A 112 8.03 -10.76 -16.47
N GLN A 113 8.04 -9.48 -16.07
CA GLN A 113 6.90 -8.80 -15.47
C GLN A 113 5.75 -8.58 -16.47
N ILE A 114 6.05 -8.18 -17.71
CA ILE A 114 5.03 -8.00 -18.76
C ILE A 114 4.37 -9.35 -19.07
N ALA A 115 5.14 -10.44 -19.14
CA ALA A 115 4.58 -11.78 -19.36
C ALA A 115 3.64 -12.21 -18.23
N GLN A 116 4.00 -11.93 -16.98
CA GLN A 116 3.15 -12.19 -15.81
C GLN A 116 1.88 -11.32 -15.85
N TYR A 117 2.01 -10.04 -16.17
CA TYR A 117 0.88 -9.11 -16.25
C TYR A 117 -0.12 -9.54 -17.34
N LYS A 118 0.37 -9.90 -18.53
CA LYS A 118 -0.43 -10.49 -19.60
C LYS A 118 -1.17 -11.74 -19.14
N THR A 119 -0.50 -12.63 -18.41
CA THR A 119 -1.11 -13.87 -17.89
C THR A 119 -2.20 -13.55 -16.88
N GLY A 120 -1.96 -12.63 -15.94
CA GLY A 120 -2.94 -12.20 -14.94
C GLY A 120 -4.19 -11.55 -15.53
N MET A 121 -4.07 -10.87 -16.67
CA MET A 121 -5.19 -10.23 -17.38
C MET A 121 -5.99 -11.18 -18.29
N GLY A 122 -5.62 -12.45 -18.38
CA GLY A 122 -6.28 -13.43 -19.23
C GLY A 122 -5.67 -13.61 -20.62
N GLY A 123 -4.48 -13.06 -20.86
CA GLY A 123 -3.66 -13.29 -22.07
C GLY A 123 -3.43 -12.03 -22.92
N GLU A 124 -2.70 -12.23 -24.03
CA GLU A 124 -2.28 -11.18 -24.96
C GLU A 124 -3.45 -10.33 -25.49
N SER A 125 -4.57 -10.98 -25.87
CA SER A 125 -5.69 -10.26 -26.48
C SER A 125 -6.37 -9.30 -25.51
N GLN A 126 -6.54 -9.70 -24.25
CA GLN A 126 -7.13 -8.89 -23.20
C GLN A 126 -6.20 -7.73 -22.83
N PHE A 127 -4.89 -8.01 -22.75
CA PHE A 127 -3.87 -7.01 -22.50
C PHE A 127 -3.86 -5.91 -23.58
N GLN A 128 -3.81 -6.28 -24.87
CA GLN A 128 -3.83 -5.31 -25.96
C GLN A 128 -5.13 -4.49 -25.97
N SER A 129 -6.28 -5.14 -25.75
CA SER A 129 -7.56 -4.43 -25.68
C SER A 129 -7.62 -3.42 -24.53
N TYR A 130 -6.98 -3.71 -23.39
CA TYR A 130 -6.91 -2.80 -22.25
C TYR A 130 -5.99 -1.61 -22.51
N LEU A 131 -4.83 -1.85 -23.15
CA LEU A 131 -3.90 -0.80 -23.56
C LEU A 131 -4.57 0.17 -24.54
N GLU A 132 -5.25 -0.34 -25.57
CA GLU A 132 -5.99 0.47 -26.55
C GLU A 132 -7.07 1.33 -25.87
N GLN A 133 -7.87 0.74 -24.97
CA GLN A 133 -8.90 1.47 -24.22
C GLN A 133 -8.32 2.56 -23.32
N SER A 134 -7.10 2.35 -22.83
CA SER A 134 -6.38 3.29 -21.97
C SER A 134 -5.54 4.29 -22.76
N ASN A 135 -5.57 4.24 -24.09
CA ASN A 135 -4.71 5.05 -24.97
C ASN A 135 -3.21 4.90 -24.61
N LEU A 136 -2.77 3.65 -24.47
CA LEU A 136 -1.42 3.24 -24.15
C LEU A 136 -0.93 2.22 -25.18
N THR A 137 0.39 2.11 -25.32
CA THR A 137 1.07 1.04 -26.03
C THR A 137 1.81 0.12 -25.07
N GLU A 138 2.19 -1.07 -25.52
CA GLU A 138 3.06 -1.96 -24.72
C GLU A 138 4.44 -1.31 -24.50
N GLU A 139 4.93 -0.51 -25.46
CA GLU A 139 6.19 0.20 -25.35
C GLU A 139 6.15 1.26 -24.24
N ASP A 140 5.05 2.00 -24.10
CA ASP A 140 4.86 2.96 -23.00
C ASP A 140 5.01 2.27 -21.63
N LEU A 141 4.34 1.13 -21.45
CA LEU A 141 4.41 0.36 -20.22
C LEU A 141 5.80 -0.21 -19.98
N ARG A 142 6.46 -0.71 -21.03
CA ARG A 142 7.83 -1.25 -20.95
C ARG A 142 8.83 -0.18 -20.57
N ASN A 143 8.75 1.01 -21.17
CA ASN A 143 9.64 2.12 -20.84
C ASN A 143 9.44 2.58 -19.40
N TYR A 144 8.18 2.68 -18.94
CA TYR A 144 7.87 2.98 -17.55
C TYR A 144 8.40 1.91 -16.59
N MET A 145 8.18 0.62 -16.85
CA MET A 145 8.71 -0.45 -15.99
C MET A 145 10.23 -0.52 -16.03
N HIS A 146 10.85 -0.37 -17.20
CA HIS A 146 12.31 -0.43 -17.36
C HIS A 146 12.97 0.64 -16.52
N ARG A 147 12.43 1.85 -16.59
CA ARG A 147 12.96 2.95 -15.81
C ARG A 147 12.73 2.68 -14.32
N ILE A 148 11.55 2.25 -13.91
CA ILE A 148 11.27 1.91 -12.50
C ILE A 148 12.27 0.90 -11.93
N MET A 149 12.40 -0.24 -12.61
CA MET A 149 13.23 -1.35 -12.19
C MET A 149 14.71 -1.04 -12.26
N THR A 150 15.14 -0.17 -13.19
CA THR A 150 16.54 0.25 -13.27
C THR A 150 16.95 1.00 -12.00
N VAL A 151 16.12 1.87 -11.41
CA VAL A 151 16.51 2.59 -10.16
C VAL A 151 16.54 1.59 -9.04
N SER A 152 15.51 0.74 -8.94
CA SER A 152 15.47 -0.26 -7.88
C SER A 152 16.74 -1.11 -7.92
N GLU A 153 17.17 -1.56 -9.10
CA GLU A 153 18.42 -2.31 -9.26
C GLU A 153 19.67 -1.47 -8.95
N TYR A 154 19.71 -0.23 -9.41
CA TYR A 154 20.84 0.69 -9.18
C TYR A 154 21.04 0.99 -7.68
N GLU A 155 19.97 1.30 -6.95
CA GLU A 155 20.03 1.55 -5.50
C GLU A 155 20.29 0.25 -4.73
N LYS A 156 19.71 -0.88 -5.15
CA LYS A 156 19.99 -2.20 -4.57
C LYS A 156 21.47 -2.58 -4.68
N ASN A 157 22.11 -2.27 -5.80
CA ASN A 157 23.55 -2.51 -6.01
C ASN A 157 24.45 -1.61 -5.15
N GLN A 158 23.90 -0.51 -4.61
CA GLN A 158 24.62 0.40 -3.71
C GLN A 158 24.47 0.02 -2.23
N VAL A 159 23.52 -0.86 -1.89
CA VAL A 159 23.36 -1.35 -0.52
C VAL A 159 24.52 -2.30 -0.17
N SER A 160 25.25 -1.96 0.89
CA SER A 160 26.36 -2.76 1.41
C SER A 160 25.88 -3.85 2.38
N ASP A 161 26.68 -4.89 2.56
CA ASP A 161 26.40 -5.93 3.56
C ASP A 161 26.44 -5.38 5.00
N ASP A 162 27.17 -4.29 5.24
CA ASP A 162 27.20 -3.60 6.54
C ASP A 162 25.86 -2.92 6.83
N GLU A 163 25.22 -2.29 5.84
CA GLU A 163 23.88 -1.70 5.98
C GLU A 163 22.81 -2.77 6.23
N ILE A 164 22.90 -3.92 5.54
CA ILE A 164 21.99 -5.05 5.77
C ILE A 164 22.15 -5.58 7.21
N LYS A 165 23.40 -5.67 7.67
CA LYS A 165 23.71 -6.09 9.04
C LYS A 165 23.17 -5.10 10.08
N GLU A 166 23.39 -3.80 9.87
CA GLU A 166 22.88 -2.74 10.75
C GLU A 166 21.35 -2.80 10.84
N TYR A 167 20.66 -2.92 9.70
CA TYR A 167 19.21 -3.07 9.66
C TYR A 167 18.72 -4.27 10.47
N PHE A 168 19.41 -5.41 10.35
CA PHE A 168 19.11 -6.60 11.13
C PHE A 168 19.34 -6.38 12.64
N GLU A 169 20.46 -5.76 13.02
CA GLU A 169 20.85 -5.53 14.42
C GLU A 169 19.94 -4.51 15.13
N ASP A 170 19.36 -3.57 14.39
CA ASP A 170 18.35 -2.63 14.90
C ASP A 170 16.97 -3.30 15.08
N ASN A 171 16.71 -4.39 14.34
CA ASN A 171 15.39 -5.04 14.28
C ASN A 171 15.45 -6.58 14.51
N PRO A 172 16.21 -7.11 15.49
CA PRO A 172 16.52 -8.55 15.56
C PRO A 172 15.28 -9.42 15.81
N THR A 173 14.27 -8.84 16.47
CA THR A 173 13.01 -9.54 16.73
C THR A 173 12.15 -9.72 15.48
N ASP A 174 12.30 -8.87 14.45
CA ASP A 174 11.56 -9.03 13.20
C ASP A 174 11.95 -10.32 12.47
N PHE A 175 13.21 -10.72 12.60
CA PHE A 175 13.76 -11.91 11.96
C PHE A 175 13.62 -13.18 12.79
N THR A 176 13.04 -13.10 13.99
CA THR A 176 12.74 -14.28 14.79
C THR A 176 11.74 -15.14 14.02
N ARG A 177 12.08 -16.41 13.84
CA ARG A 177 11.23 -17.40 13.18
C ARG A 177 10.27 -18.00 14.18
N VAL A 178 8.98 -17.96 13.86
CA VAL A 178 7.92 -18.40 14.75
C VAL A 178 6.98 -19.35 14.01
N THR A 179 6.70 -20.48 14.64
CA THR A 179 5.60 -21.36 14.25
C THR A 179 4.46 -21.14 15.24
N VAL A 180 3.33 -20.65 14.74
CA VAL A 180 2.17 -20.29 15.54
C VAL A 180 0.91 -20.86 14.91
N ARG A 181 0.00 -21.35 15.75
CA ARG A 181 -1.39 -21.58 15.36
C ARG A 181 -2.27 -20.49 15.93
N HIS A 182 -3.17 -19.93 15.14
CA HIS A 182 -4.11 -18.93 15.62
C HIS A 182 -5.51 -19.11 15.04
N VAL A 183 -6.48 -18.51 15.72
CA VAL A 183 -7.86 -18.32 15.28
C VAL A 183 -8.13 -16.83 15.30
N LEU A 184 -8.50 -16.27 14.15
CA LEU A 184 -8.92 -14.87 14.04
C LEU A 184 -10.45 -14.79 14.08
N ILE A 185 -10.98 -13.96 14.97
CA ILE A 185 -12.37 -13.50 14.95
C ILE A 185 -12.37 -12.02 14.55
N GLN A 186 -12.87 -11.73 13.36
CA GLN A 186 -12.92 -10.38 12.80
C GLN A 186 -14.05 -9.54 13.39
N PHE A 187 -13.91 -8.23 13.27
CA PHE A 187 -14.98 -7.26 13.57
C PHE A 187 -16.07 -7.23 12.49
N THR A 188 -15.90 -7.94 11.39
CA THR A 188 -16.91 -8.09 10.34
C THR A 188 -17.02 -9.57 10.02
N ASP A 189 -18.24 -10.11 9.98
CA ASP A 189 -18.47 -11.50 9.63
C ASP A 189 -18.30 -11.79 8.13
N ALA A 190 -18.39 -13.07 7.75
CA ALA A 190 -18.24 -13.50 6.36
C ALA A 190 -19.32 -12.94 5.41
N GLU A 191 -20.47 -12.54 5.95
CA GLU A 191 -21.57 -11.91 5.24
C GLU A 191 -21.43 -10.39 5.14
N GLY A 192 -20.41 -9.80 5.78
CA GLY A 192 -20.16 -8.36 5.78
C GLY A 192 -20.88 -7.59 6.88
N ASN A 193 -21.49 -8.26 7.86
CA ASN A 193 -22.12 -7.59 9.00
C ASN A 193 -21.07 -7.21 10.05
N GLU A 194 -21.14 -5.99 10.55
CA GLU A 194 -20.28 -5.54 11.64
C GLU A 194 -20.64 -6.23 12.97
N ARG A 195 -19.60 -6.61 13.72
CA ARG A 195 -19.66 -7.08 15.10
C ARG A 195 -19.15 -5.99 16.03
N THR A 196 -19.80 -5.85 17.17
CA THR A 196 -19.21 -5.03 18.24
C THR A 196 -17.93 -5.71 18.75
N PRO A 197 -16.96 -4.95 19.28
CA PRO A 197 -15.79 -5.55 19.92
C PRO A 197 -16.15 -6.53 21.04
N GLN A 198 -17.26 -6.29 21.75
CA GLN A 198 -17.72 -7.17 22.81
C GLN A 198 -18.22 -8.52 22.27
N ASP A 199 -18.91 -8.52 21.13
CA ASP A 199 -19.41 -9.76 20.50
C ASP A 199 -18.25 -10.58 19.92
N ALA A 200 -17.31 -9.93 19.24
CA ALA A 200 -16.10 -10.59 18.73
C ALA A 200 -15.25 -11.17 19.88
N LEU A 201 -15.09 -10.42 20.98
CA LEU A 201 -14.38 -10.89 22.17
C LEU A 201 -15.09 -12.09 22.83
N LYS A 202 -16.43 -12.12 22.83
CA LYS A 202 -17.19 -13.26 23.37
C LYS A 202 -16.90 -14.54 22.57
N LEU A 203 -16.89 -14.45 21.24
CA LEU A 203 -16.55 -15.57 20.36
C LEU A 203 -15.09 -16.00 20.54
N ALA A 204 -14.16 -15.05 20.66
CA ALA A 204 -12.75 -15.36 20.94
C ALA A 204 -12.56 -16.08 22.28
N ASN A 205 -13.30 -15.67 23.33
CA ASN A 205 -13.27 -16.37 24.62
C ASN A 205 -13.90 -17.78 24.56
N GLU A 206 -14.91 -17.98 23.72
CA GLU A 206 -15.45 -19.31 23.45
C GLU A 206 -14.40 -20.21 22.80
N VAL A 207 -13.74 -19.73 21.75
CA VAL A 207 -12.62 -20.41 21.08
C VAL A 207 -11.54 -20.78 22.09
N LYS A 208 -11.10 -19.84 22.92
CA LYS A 208 -10.12 -20.10 23.98
C LYS A 208 -10.57 -21.22 24.91
N SER A 209 -11.81 -21.16 25.41
CA SER A 209 -12.35 -22.15 26.34
C SER A 209 -12.38 -23.56 25.74
N LYS A 210 -12.71 -23.67 24.45
CA LYS A 210 -12.70 -24.94 23.70
C LYS A 210 -11.28 -25.51 23.56
N LEU A 211 -10.32 -24.66 23.22
CA LEU A 211 -8.91 -25.04 23.11
C LEU A 211 -8.32 -25.46 24.47
N GLU A 212 -8.65 -24.75 25.55
CA GLU A 212 -8.24 -25.12 26.92
C GLU A 212 -8.89 -26.42 27.40
N ALA A 213 -10.08 -26.75 26.91
CA ALA A 213 -10.74 -28.03 27.15
C ALA A 213 -10.10 -29.21 26.37
N GLY A 214 -9.10 -28.94 25.52
CA GLY A 214 -8.37 -29.94 24.75
C GLY A 214 -8.99 -30.30 23.42
N GLU A 215 -9.90 -29.48 22.89
CA GLU A 215 -10.38 -29.63 21.50
C GLU A 215 -9.21 -29.45 20.51
N ASP A 216 -9.28 -30.11 19.35
CA ASP A 216 -8.23 -30.05 18.34
C ASP A 216 -8.12 -28.64 17.73
N PHE A 217 -6.94 -28.03 17.81
CA PHE A 217 -6.74 -26.65 17.37
C PHE A 217 -7.05 -26.49 15.88
N ALA A 218 -6.65 -27.45 15.05
CA ALA A 218 -6.86 -27.35 13.61
C ALA A 218 -8.35 -27.43 13.24
N ALA A 219 -9.13 -28.26 13.94
CA ALA A 219 -10.58 -28.31 13.81
C ALA A 219 -11.23 -26.97 14.23
N ILE A 220 -10.85 -26.43 15.40
CA ILE A 220 -11.37 -25.14 15.88
C ILE A 220 -11.02 -24.02 14.90
N ALA A 221 -9.79 -23.96 14.39
CA ALA A 221 -9.40 -22.95 13.43
C ALA A 221 -10.20 -23.05 12.12
N LYS A 222 -10.46 -24.26 11.61
CA LYS A 222 -11.30 -24.45 10.41
C LYS A 222 -12.74 -24.04 10.62
N GLU A 223 -13.28 -24.26 11.81
CA GLU A 223 -14.66 -23.91 12.14
C GLU A 223 -14.82 -22.41 12.40
N TYR A 224 -13.95 -21.84 13.23
CA TYR A 224 -14.13 -20.49 13.79
C TYR A 224 -13.25 -19.42 13.17
N SER A 225 -12.09 -19.76 12.60
CA SER A 225 -11.16 -18.73 12.10
C SER A 225 -11.73 -18.05 10.86
N GLU A 226 -11.55 -16.76 10.81
CA GLU A 226 -11.87 -15.89 9.69
C GLU A 226 -10.59 -15.38 9.01
N ASP A 227 -9.42 -15.91 9.36
CA ASP A 227 -8.18 -15.65 8.63
C ASP A 227 -8.12 -16.46 7.33
N PRO A 228 -8.18 -15.81 6.14
CA PRO A 228 -8.09 -16.53 4.87
C PRO A 228 -6.72 -17.18 4.65
N GLY A 229 -5.67 -16.70 5.31
CA GLY A 229 -4.29 -17.18 5.12
C GLY A 229 -3.99 -18.54 5.77
N SER A 230 -4.67 -18.87 6.87
CA SER A 230 -4.35 -20.06 7.68
C SER A 230 -5.55 -20.92 8.08
N LYS A 231 -6.80 -20.45 7.92
CA LYS A 231 -8.00 -21.21 8.31
C LYS A 231 -7.96 -22.65 7.79
N GLU A 232 -7.72 -22.82 6.51
CA GLU A 232 -7.74 -24.14 5.85
C GLU A 232 -6.56 -25.04 6.25
N THR A 233 -5.46 -24.45 6.75
CA THR A 233 -4.28 -25.16 7.28
C THR A 233 -4.34 -25.35 8.80
N GLY A 234 -5.50 -25.14 9.42
CA GLY A 234 -5.71 -25.32 10.86
C GLY A 234 -5.08 -24.20 11.68
N GLY A 235 -5.13 -22.97 11.17
CA GLY A 235 -4.62 -21.77 11.82
C GLY A 235 -3.10 -21.63 11.76
N LEU A 236 -2.40 -22.48 10.99
CA LEU A 236 -0.94 -22.60 11.04
C LEU A 236 -0.23 -21.57 10.18
N TYR A 237 0.60 -20.76 10.83
CA TYR A 237 1.73 -20.09 10.23
C TYR A 237 3.01 -20.78 10.66
N GLU A 238 3.62 -21.50 9.72
CA GLU A 238 4.84 -22.26 9.95
C GLU A 238 6.08 -21.43 9.58
N ASN A 239 7.03 -21.34 10.52
CA ASN A 239 8.35 -20.74 10.30
C ASN A 239 8.34 -19.33 9.68
N ARG A 240 7.39 -18.48 10.09
CA ARG A 240 7.25 -17.10 9.58
C ARG A 240 8.10 -16.12 10.36
N ARG A 241 8.50 -15.01 9.73
CA ARG A 241 9.20 -13.91 10.40
C ARG A 241 8.20 -13.16 11.27
N ALA A 242 8.57 -12.88 12.51
CA ALA A 242 7.70 -12.13 13.41
C ALA A 242 7.46 -10.69 12.92
N GLY A 243 8.38 -10.13 12.13
CA GLY A 243 8.26 -8.81 11.50
C GLY A 243 7.21 -8.72 10.39
N ASP A 244 6.77 -9.86 9.84
CA ASP A 244 5.69 -9.90 8.84
C ASP A 244 4.29 -9.64 9.47
N TRP A 245 4.21 -9.57 10.80
CA TRP A 245 2.94 -9.49 11.55
C TRP A 245 2.69 -8.10 12.12
N VAL A 246 1.40 -7.78 12.31
CA VAL A 246 0.99 -6.55 13.00
C VAL A 246 1.53 -6.52 14.45
N PRO A 247 1.82 -5.33 14.99
CA PRO A 247 2.59 -5.18 16.23
C PRO A 247 2.04 -5.99 17.41
N GLU A 248 0.73 -6.00 17.61
CA GLU A 248 0.09 -6.67 18.75
C GLU A 248 0.17 -8.20 18.62
N PHE A 249 0.01 -8.73 17.41
CA PHE A 249 0.18 -10.15 17.12
C PHE A 249 1.65 -10.56 17.31
N LYS A 250 2.58 -9.78 16.74
CA LYS A 250 4.03 -9.98 16.89
C LYS A 250 4.42 -10.00 18.36
N GLU A 251 4.00 -9.00 19.13
CA GLU A 251 4.32 -8.90 20.56
C GLU A 251 3.84 -10.14 21.32
N LYS A 252 2.61 -10.60 21.06
CA LYS A 252 2.11 -11.80 21.72
C LYS A 252 2.86 -13.06 21.28
N ALA A 253 3.11 -13.22 19.98
CA ALA A 253 3.79 -14.39 19.45
C ALA A 253 5.24 -14.50 19.98
N LEU A 254 5.91 -13.37 20.21
CA LEU A 254 7.24 -13.31 20.79
C LEU A 254 7.27 -13.49 22.32
N SER A 255 6.20 -13.19 23.04
CA SER A 255 6.18 -13.23 24.52
C SER A 255 5.46 -14.44 25.12
N LEU A 256 4.51 -15.05 24.40
CA LEU A 256 3.73 -16.19 24.87
C LEU A 256 4.61 -17.40 25.20
N GLU A 257 4.31 -18.12 26.29
CA GLU A 257 4.98 -19.38 26.60
C GLU A 257 4.67 -20.43 25.53
N LEU A 258 5.68 -21.24 25.15
CA LEU A 258 5.50 -22.25 24.12
C LEU A 258 4.41 -23.25 24.52
N ASN A 259 3.56 -23.60 23.55
CA ASN A 259 2.47 -24.57 23.67
C ASN A 259 1.38 -24.19 24.69
N THR A 260 1.25 -22.91 25.04
CA THR A 260 0.14 -22.38 25.83
C THR A 260 -0.88 -21.65 24.95
N ILE A 261 -2.15 -21.67 25.35
CA ILE A 261 -3.21 -20.91 24.68
C ILE A 261 -3.21 -19.48 25.24
N SER A 262 -3.19 -18.48 24.35
CA SER A 262 -3.24 -17.08 24.75
C SER A 262 -4.63 -16.66 25.24
N ASP A 263 -4.68 -15.57 26.01
CA ASP A 263 -5.87 -14.71 26.02
C ASP A 263 -6.14 -14.12 24.62
N PRO A 264 -7.37 -13.69 24.30
CA PRO A 264 -7.66 -12.96 23.08
C PRO A 264 -6.77 -11.71 22.93
N VAL A 265 -6.12 -11.58 21.79
CA VAL A 265 -5.25 -10.44 21.43
C VAL A 265 -5.99 -9.58 20.43
N GLU A 266 -6.26 -8.34 20.79
CA GLU A 266 -6.89 -7.37 19.87
C GLU A 266 -5.86 -6.85 18.85
N THR A 267 -6.28 -6.77 17.60
CA THR A 267 -5.53 -6.18 16.47
C THR A 267 -6.51 -5.38 15.60
N SER A 268 -6.00 -4.67 14.60
CA SER A 268 -6.85 -4.04 13.56
C SER A 268 -7.73 -5.03 12.79
N TYR A 269 -7.38 -6.32 12.78
CA TYR A 269 -8.16 -7.36 12.11
C TYR A 269 -9.25 -7.98 12.99
N GLY A 270 -9.23 -7.75 14.31
CA GLY A 270 -10.10 -8.42 15.27
C GLY A 270 -9.30 -9.10 16.39
N TYR A 271 -9.91 -10.10 17.02
CA TYR A 271 -9.33 -10.84 18.15
C TYR A 271 -8.66 -12.13 17.70
N HIS A 272 -7.43 -12.35 18.16
CA HIS A 272 -6.67 -13.58 17.91
C HIS A 272 -6.55 -14.42 19.17
N VAL A 273 -6.82 -15.72 19.07
CA VAL A 273 -6.44 -16.71 20.08
C VAL A 273 -5.35 -17.58 19.47
N MET A 274 -4.18 -17.65 20.10
CA MET A 274 -3.01 -18.28 19.51
C MET A 274 -2.29 -19.25 20.44
N LYS A 275 -1.52 -20.16 19.83
CA LYS A 275 -0.59 -21.08 20.48
C LYS A 275 0.73 -21.05 19.71
N VAL A 276 1.81 -20.63 20.37
CA VAL A 276 3.14 -20.62 19.76
C VAL A 276 3.79 -21.99 19.94
N GLU A 277 4.07 -22.68 18.84
CA GLU A 277 4.61 -24.05 18.83
C GLU A 277 6.13 -24.04 18.83
N ALA A 278 6.75 -23.09 18.13
CA ALA A 278 8.20 -22.93 18.09
C ALA A 278 8.59 -21.45 17.95
N ARG A 279 9.74 -21.11 18.51
CA ARG A 279 10.45 -19.83 18.30
C ARG A 279 11.93 -20.13 18.09
N GLN A 280 12.51 -19.51 17.08
CA GLN A 280 13.92 -19.60 16.78
C GLN A 280 14.45 -18.19 16.48
N GLU A 281 15.31 -17.70 17.36
CA GLU A 281 16.10 -16.50 17.09
C GLU A 281 17.09 -16.82 15.97
N ILE A 282 17.19 -15.89 15.04
CA ILE A 282 18.15 -15.93 13.94
C ILE A 282 19.26 -14.95 14.28
N THR A 283 20.50 -15.30 13.94
CA THR A 283 21.63 -14.36 13.93
C THR A 283 21.92 -13.94 12.50
N TYR A 284 22.56 -12.79 12.30
CA TYR A 284 22.95 -12.32 10.96
C TYR A 284 23.72 -13.38 10.15
N ASP A 285 24.65 -14.08 10.80
CA ASP A 285 25.47 -15.12 10.15
C ASP A 285 24.64 -16.34 9.70
N THR A 286 23.53 -16.61 10.39
CA THR A 286 22.61 -17.72 10.09
C THR A 286 21.37 -17.27 9.31
N MET A 287 21.28 -15.99 8.97
CA MET A 287 20.14 -15.42 8.27
C MET A 287 20.08 -15.98 6.84
N PRO A 288 18.92 -16.50 6.39
CA PRO A 288 18.73 -16.93 5.01
C PRO A 288 19.09 -15.82 4.01
N ASP A 289 19.65 -16.21 2.86
CA ASP A 289 20.02 -15.24 1.81
C ASP A 289 18.79 -14.52 1.25
N GLU A 290 17.63 -15.16 1.25
CA GLU A 290 16.34 -14.53 0.89
C GLU A 290 16.00 -13.37 1.84
N ASP A 291 16.21 -13.53 3.16
CA ASP A 291 15.99 -12.44 4.12
C ASP A 291 16.98 -11.29 3.91
N LYS A 292 18.24 -11.59 3.56
CA LYS A 292 19.23 -10.57 3.22
C LYS A 292 18.82 -9.79 1.98
N GLU A 293 18.30 -10.49 0.97
CA GLU A 293 17.82 -9.87 -0.25
C GLU A 293 16.57 -9.02 -0.01
N ASP A 294 15.64 -9.46 0.84
CA ASP A 294 14.49 -8.67 1.25
C ASP A 294 14.92 -7.37 1.94
N ILE A 295 15.86 -7.44 2.90
CA ILE A 295 16.44 -6.25 3.54
C ILE A 295 17.10 -5.35 2.50
N ARG A 296 17.85 -5.93 1.55
CA ARG A 296 18.53 -5.17 0.50
C ARG A 296 17.53 -4.38 -0.35
N ASN A 297 16.41 -5.01 -0.72
CA ASN A 297 15.33 -4.36 -1.46
C ASN A 297 14.64 -3.26 -0.65
N GLU A 298 14.37 -3.50 0.63
CA GLU A 298 13.77 -2.51 1.54
C GLU A 298 14.69 -1.28 1.71
N LEU A 299 15.98 -1.51 1.92
CA LEU A 299 16.97 -0.44 2.04
C LEU A 299 17.12 0.33 0.73
N ALA A 300 17.10 -0.34 -0.41
CA ALA A 300 17.10 0.31 -1.72
C ALA A 300 15.88 1.20 -1.91
N ALA A 301 14.68 0.71 -1.57
CA ALA A 301 13.45 1.52 -1.58
C ALA A 301 13.56 2.73 -0.64
N GLY A 302 14.10 2.52 0.57
CA GLY A 302 14.35 3.56 1.55
C GLY A 302 15.28 4.67 1.04
N LYS A 303 16.36 4.33 0.31
CA LYS A 303 17.26 5.32 -0.31
C LYS A 303 16.54 6.20 -1.32
N ILE A 304 15.65 5.62 -2.12
CA ILE A 304 14.88 6.38 -3.11
C ILE A 304 13.87 7.32 -2.43
N ASP A 305 13.18 6.81 -1.41
CA ASP A 305 12.26 7.61 -0.60
C ASP A 305 12.97 8.75 0.14
N GLU A 306 14.19 8.51 0.63
CA GLU A 306 15.03 9.51 1.26
C GLU A 306 15.43 10.59 0.24
N PHE A 307 15.88 10.18 -0.93
CA PHE A 307 16.23 11.08 -2.03
C PHE A 307 15.06 11.98 -2.41
N MET A 308 13.86 11.40 -2.62
CA MET A 308 12.66 12.17 -2.96
C MET A 308 12.28 13.20 -1.89
N GLN A 309 12.43 12.83 -0.61
CA GLN A 309 12.04 13.67 0.52
C GLN A 309 13.05 14.77 0.80
N ASN A 310 14.34 14.47 0.69
CA ASN A 310 15.41 15.33 1.23
C ASN A 310 16.24 16.02 0.15
N GLU A 311 16.46 15.39 -0.99
CA GLU A 311 17.38 15.90 -2.02
C GLU A 311 16.63 16.54 -3.20
N LEU A 312 15.43 16.05 -3.50
CA LEU A 312 14.68 16.46 -4.69
C LEU A 312 14.35 17.96 -4.75
N ASN A 313 14.18 18.61 -3.59
CA ASN A 313 13.82 20.04 -3.54
C ASN A 313 14.91 20.94 -4.17
N ASP A 314 16.18 20.55 -4.07
CA ASP A 314 17.29 21.29 -4.66
C ASP A 314 17.48 20.97 -6.15
N ILE A 315 16.79 19.93 -6.64
CA ILE A 315 16.87 19.44 -8.02
C ILE A 315 15.74 20.02 -8.88
N ILE A 316 14.54 20.18 -8.32
CA ILE A 316 13.39 20.78 -9.03
C ILE A 316 13.61 22.30 -9.18
N GLU A 317 13.65 22.78 -10.42
CA GLU A 317 13.81 24.20 -10.75
C GLU A 317 12.46 24.93 -10.81
N SER A 318 11.43 24.26 -11.37
CA SER A 318 10.06 24.80 -11.42
C SER A 318 9.04 23.69 -11.58
N MET A 319 7.84 23.87 -11.03
CA MET A 319 6.69 22.96 -11.18
C MET A 319 5.42 23.77 -11.43
N ASP A 320 4.76 23.51 -12.56
CA ASP A 320 3.55 24.18 -13.03
C ASP A 320 2.55 23.15 -13.58
N LEU A 321 2.00 22.37 -12.64
CA LEU A 321 1.09 21.26 -12.94
C LEU A 321 -0.33 21.76 -13.28
N PRO A 322 -1.05 21.05 -14.18
CA PRO A 322 -2.47 21.30 -14.42
C PRO A 322 -3.28 21.23 -13.12
N LYS A 323 -4.02 22.30 -12.83
CA LYS A 323 -4.89 22.40 -11.64
C LYS A 323 -6.13 21.54 -11.78
N SER A 324 -6.55 20.92 -10.69
CA SER A 324 -7.81 20.18 -10.63
C SER A 324 -9.01 21.11 -10.84
N GLU A 325 -9.95 20.70 -11.70
CA GLU A 325 -11.14 21.50 -12.05
C GLU A 325 -12.06 21.76 -10.84
N ASN A 326 -11.92 20.99 -9.75
CA ASN A 326 -12.77 21.05 -8.55
C ASN A 326 -12.11 21.67 -7.31
N SER A 327 -10.94 22.30 -7.44
CA SER A 327 -10.23 22.94 -6.31
C SER A 327 -10.91 24.22 -5.75
N GLY A 328 -12.03 24.66 -6.34
CA GLY A 328 -12.70 25.93 -6.03
C GLY A 328 -13.89 25.90 -5.04
N GLU A 329 -14.38 24.74 -4.59
CA GLU A 329 -15.63 24.67 -3.79
C GLU A 329 -15.51 23.91 -2.46
N GLN A 330 -14.41 24.05 -1.72
CA GLN A 330 -14.40 23.74 -0.28
C GLN A 330 -13.59 24.77 0.51
N GLY A 331 -14.11 26.00 0.55
CA GLY A 331 -13.45 27.08 1.30
C GLY A 331 -14.26 28.37 1.29
N GLY A 332 -15.50 28.34 1.78
CA GLY A 332 -16.33 29.54 1.78
C GLY A 332 -17.61 29.45 2.60
N ASN A 333 -17.50 29.87 3.86
CA ASN A 333 -18.56 30.52 4.63
C ASN A 333 -19.68 29.65 5.24
N GLN A 334 -19.47 29.16 6.45
CA GLN A 334 -20.51 29.26 7.50
C GLN A 334 -20.00 30.14 8.62
N GLY A 335 -19.97 31.45 8.33
CA GLY A 335 -20.05 32.47 9.35
C GLY A 335 -21.41 32.45 10.03
N THR A 336 -21.35 32.50 11.35
CA THR A 336 -22.39 32.87 12.31
C THR A 336 -23.37 33.93 11.78
N GLU A 337 -24.68 33.69 11.96
CA GLU A 337 -25.66 34.65 12.51
C GLU A 337 -27.07 34.03 12.42
N GLY A 338 -27.74 33.91 13.56
CA GLY A 338 -29.19 33.69 13.60
C GLY A 338 -29.93 34.96 13.16
N PRO A 339 -31.23 34.84 12.87
CA PRO A 339 -32.15 35.54 13.78
C PRO A 339 -33.46 34.80 14.07
N GLU A 340 -33.96 35.12 15.26
CA GLU A 340 -35.33 34.93 15.72
C GLU A 340 -36.34 35.72 14.87
N GLY A 341 -37.59 35.23 14.77
CA GLY A 341 -38.78 36.08 14.88
C GLY A 341 -39.83 36.10 13.75
N GLN A 342 -41.01 35.56 14.09
CA GLN A 342 -42.40 35.94 13.68
C GLN A 342 -42.88 35.65 12.23
N GLY A 343 -44.07 35.10 11.97
CA GLY A 343 -45.18 34.72 12.84
C GLY A 343 -46.35 34.07 12.08
N ASP A 344 -47.20 33.39 12.86
CA ASP A 344 -48.67 33.22 12.80
C ASP A 344 -49.37 32.77 11.49
N GLN A 345 -49.99 31.59 11.50
CA GLN A 345 -51.46 31.42 11.70
C GLN A 345 -51.92 29.97 11.48
N GLY A 346 -52.74 29.46 12.41
CA GLY A 346 -53.69 28.39 12.11
C GLY A 346 -53.87 27.31 13.17
N GLN A 347 -54.58 27.62 14.26
CA GLN A 347 -55.33 26.66 15.08
C GLN A 347 -56.83 26.90 14.84
N PRO A 348 -57.72 25.88 14.94
CA PRO A 348 -58.26 25.44 16.24
C PRO A 348 -58.53 23.90 16.26
N ALA A 349 -58.99 23.17 17.28
CA ALA A 349 -59.58 23.37 18.61
C ALA A 349 -59.29 22.09 19.45
N GLU A 350 -58.83 22.21 20.70
CA GLU A 350 -59.53 21.92 21.98
C GLU A 350 -60.11 20.51 22.22
N GLY A 351 -59.68 19.91 23.34
CA GLY A 351 -60.27 18.72 23.97
C GLY A 351 -59.37 18.08 25.05
N THR A 352 -59.19 18.74 26.20
CA THR A 352 -58.59 18.22 27.45
C THR A 352 -59.64 17.54 28.35
N PRO A 353 -59.32 17.11 29.59
CA PRO A 353 -58.54 15.94 30.01
C PRO A 353 -59.36 15.04 30.97
N GLU A 354 -58.91 13.85 31.34
CA GLU A 354 -59.30 13.30 32.65
C GLU A 354 -58.28 12.30 33.22
N ASP A 355 -57.98 12.56 34.49
CA ASP A 355 -57.16 11.85 35.46
C ASP A 355 -57.94 10.65 36.02
N THR A 356 -57.28 9.55 36.36
CA THR A 356 -57.52 8.81 37.62
C THR A 356 -56.54 7.65 37.78
N THR A 357 -55.87 7.70 38.93
CA THR A 357 -55.27 6.60 39.70
C THR A 357 -56.21 5.41 39.93
N ASP A 358 -55.73 4.16 39.89
CA ASP A 358 -55.75 3.27 41.09
C ASP A 358 -54.98 1.94 40.91
N SER A 359 -54.11 1.67 41.88
CA SER A 359 -53.87 0.43 42.65
C SER A 359 -54.03 -0.99 42.07
N ASN A 360 -52.91 -1.72 42.14
CA ASN A 360 -52.64 -2.90 43.02
C ASN A 360 -53.31 -4.28 42.79
N ASN A 361 -52.51 -5.32 43.12
CA ASN A 361 -52.72 -6.79 43.16
C ASN A 361 -52.70 -7.52 41.80
N GLY A 362 -52.05 -8.67 41.61
CA GLY A 362 -51.33 -9.58 42.51
C GLY A 362 -50.98 -10.87 41.75
N GLU A 363 -50.05 -11.65 42.34
CA GLU A 363 -49.45 -12.93 41.90
C GLU A 363 -48.34 -12.90 40.84
#